data_AF-A0A9Q9DBY6-F1
#
_entry.id   AF-A0A9Q9DBY6-F1
#
_cell.length_a   1.000
_cell.length_b   1.000
_cell.length_c   1.000
_cell.angle_alpha   90.00
_cell.angle_beta   90.00
_cell.angle_gamma   90.00
#
_symmetry.space_group_name_H-M   'P 1'
#
loop_
_entity.id
_entity.type
_entity.pdbx_description
1 polymer ?
#
loop_
_entity_poly.entity_id
_entity_poly.type
_entity_poly.pdbx_seq_one_letter_code
_entity_poly.pdbx_strand_id
1 'polypeptide(L)'
;MQAVKHRRNETPIWPSLTLALILHAFAVSVLFLLPSPRPPVPSPDEGIAVQILELPLPRPEVVQPVLGPQNAPPVAHSVPETAPAAETATLPPAAQPMVQAKRFFSAAILADPRSRQALEGLSQLAADEQIVQLCNLEAMEQVHRWRVDFTPDLLVAYATSDIVLAGRNLRADGAAFRSKGRWFNIKFGCAVAPDIKSVAAFEFQVGDEIPESEWEANFLSAGAAAH
;
A
#
# COMPACT_ATOMS: atom_id res chain seq x y z
N MET A 1 13.75 63.36 -31.55
CA MET A 1 14.40 62.38 -32.45
C MET A 1 15.33 61.51 -31.63
N GLN A 2 15.03 60.21 -31.51
CA GLN A 2 15.95 59.06 -31.62
C GLN A 2 15.23 57.81 -31.11
N ALA A 3 14.93 56.90 -32.04
CA ALA A 3 14.33 55.60 -31.75
C ALA A 3 15.45 54.58 -31.48
N VAL A 4 15.43 53.96 -30.31
CA VAL A 4 16.32 52.84 -29.97
C VAL A 4 15.85 51.60 -30.73
N LYS A 5 16.69 51.12 -31.65
CA LYS A 5 16.44 49.93 -32.46
C LYS A 5 16.97 48.71 -31.70
N HIS A 6 16.10 48.01 -30.96
CA HIS A 6 16.43 46.69 -30.41
C HIS A 6 16.64 45.69 -31.56
N ARG A 7 17.88 45.22 -31.76
CA ARG A 7 18.14 44.03 -32.58
C ARG A 7 17.72 42.79 -31.77
N ARG A 8 16.69 42.09 -32.25
CA ARG A 8 16.41 40.72 -31.84
C ARG A 8 17.44 39.81 -32.52
N ASN A 9 18.25 39.11 -31.74
CA ASN A 9 19.10 38.02 -32.23
C ASN A 9 18.20 36.79 -32.44
N GLU A 10 17.82 36.54 -33.69
CA GLU A 10 17.12 35.31 -34.08
C GLU A 10 18.19 34.28 -34.43
N THR A 11 18.50 33.36 -33.51
CA THR A 11 19.29 32.17 -33.86
C THR A 11 18.40 31.24 -34.66
N PRO A 12 18.76 30.85 -35.90
CA PRO A 12 17.90 30.00 -36.71
C PRO A 12 17.72 28.65 -36.03
N ILE A 13 16.47 28.21 -35.90
CA ILE A 13 16.04 26.96 -35.22
C ILE A 13 16.50 25.71 -36.01
N TRP A 14 16.81 25.89 -37.30
CA TRP A 14 17.18 24.82 -38.24
C TRP A 14 18.48 24.05 -37.93
N PRO A 15 19.61 24.69 -37.60
CA PRO A 15 20.83 23.96 -37.19
C PRO A 15 20.66 23.12 -35.91
N SER A 16 19.77 23.52 -34.99
CA SER A 16 19.50 22.74 -33.78
C SER A 16 18.71 21.46 -34.08
N LEU A 17 17.74 21.54 -35.00
CA LEU A 17 16.97 20.38 -35.46
C LEU A 17 17.82 19.37 -36.22
N THR A 18 18.73 19.83 -37.09
CA THR A 18 19.61 18.93 -37.84
C THR A 18 20.59 18.22 -36.91
N LEU A 19 21.18 18.93 -35.95
CA LEU A 19 22.06 18.33 -34.96
C LEU A 19 21.33 17.29 -34.10
N ALA A 20 20.10 17.61 -33.67
CA ALA A 20 19.27 16.67 -32.90
C ALA A 20 18.97 15.40 -33.73
N LEU A 21 18.56 15.53 -34.99
CA LEU A 21 18.29 14.39 -35.87
C LEU A 21 19.53 13.50 -36.06
N ILE A 22 20.71 14.11 -36.25
CA ILE A 22 21.98 13.37 -36.39
C ILE A 22 22.29 12.60 -35.10
N LEU A 23 22.13 13.23 -33.93
CA LEU A 23 22.39 12.60 -32.65
C LEU A 23 21.47 11.39 -32.41
N HIS A 24 20.17 11.54 -32.72
CA HIS A 24 19.21 10.45 -32.59
C HIS A 24 19.51 9.30 -33.55
N ALA A 25 19.84 9.60 -34.81
CA ALA A 25 20.22 8.59 -35.80
C ALA A 25 21.48 7.81 -35.36
N PHE A 26 22.48 8.50 -34.79
CA PHE A 26 23.66 7.87 -34.23
C PHE A 26 23.33 6.96 -33.04
N ALA A 27 22.52 7.42 -32.09
CA ALA A 27 22.10 6.63 -30.94
C ALA A 27 21.36 5.35 -31.34
N VAL A 28 20.45 5.45 -32.31
CA VAL A 28 19.73 4.29 -32.88
C VAL A 28 20.71 3.32 -33.55
N SER A 29 21.66 3.84 -34.34
CA SER A 29 22.66 2.99 -34.99
C SER A 29 23.57 2.25 -33.99
N VAL A 30 23.93 2.90 -32.88
CA VAL A 30 24.69 2.25 -31.79
C VAL A 30 23.86 1.15 -31.13
N LEU A 31 22.56 1.38 -30.92
CA LEU A 31 21.66 0.38 -30.34
C LEU A 31 21.56 -0.89 -31.19
N PHE A 32 21.57 -0.76 -32.52
CA PHE A 32 21.58 -1.89 -33.45
C PHE A 32 22.91 -2.67 -33.48
N LEU A 33 24.01 -2.05 -33.03
CA LEU A 33 25.32 -2.70 -32.92
C LEU A 33 25.51 -3.44 -31.59
N LEU A 34 24.62 -3.22 -30.61
CA LEU A 34 24.67 -3.93 -29.34
C LEU A 34 24.19 -5.38 -29.53
N PRO A 35 24.89 -6.37 -28.94
CA PRO A 35 24.47 -7.76 -28.99
C PRO A 35 23.12 -7.94 -28.28
N SER A 36 22.21 -8.69 -28.90
CA SER A 36 20.90 -8.97 -28.31
C SER A 36 21.06 -9.64 -26.93
N PRO A 37 20.38 -9.14 -25.88
CA PRO A 37 20.39 -9.79 -24.59
C PRO A 37 19.85 -11.22 -24.74
N ARG A 38 20.61 -12.20 -24.25
CA ARG A 38 20.13 -13.58 -24.22
C ARG A 38 18.98 -13.66 -23.22
N PRO A 39 17.86 -14.31 -23.57
CA PRO A 39 16.80 -14.54 -22.59
C PRO A 39 17.38 -15.33 -21.40
N PRO A 40 17.02 -14.96 -20.16
CA PRO A 40 17.43 -15.73 -18.99
C PRO A 40 16.91 -17.16 -19.14
N VAL A 41 17.80 -18.14 -18.99
CA VAL A 41 17.43 -19.54 -18.90
C VAL A 41 16.73 -19.73 -17.55
N PRO A 42 15.47 -20.19 -17.51
CA PRO A 42 14.82 -20.46 -16.23
C PRO A 42 15.57 -21.58 -15.52
N SER A 43 16.11 -21.27 -14.34
CA SER A 43 16.55 -22.29 -13.39
C SER A 43 15.31 -23.09 -12.95
N PRO A 44 15.36 -24.43 -12.93
CA PRO A 44 14.25 -25.21 -12.41
C PRO A 44 14.09 -24.86 -10.92
N ASP A 45 12.92 -24.33 -10.56
CA ASP A 45 12.52 -24.14 -9.18
C ASP A 45 12.68 -25.47 -8.45
N GLU A 46 13.58 -25.49 -7.47
CA GLU A 46 13.64 -26.56 -6.49
C GLU A 46 12.40 -26.41 -5.61
N GLY A 47 11.30 -26.99 -6.08
CA GLY A 47 10.01 -26.94 -5.43
C GLY A 47 10.15 -27.38 -3.98
N ILE A 48 9.80 -26.48 -3.06
CA ILE A 48 9.69 -26.79 -1.63
C ILE A 48 8.61 -27.87 -1.50
N ALA A 49 9.05 -29.10 -1.29
CA ALA A 49 8.17 -30.22 -1.00
C ALA A 49 7.56 -30.02 0.40
N VAL A 50 6.41 -29.34 0.45
CA VAL A 50 5.63 -29.19 1.67
C VAL A 50 5.04 -30.57 1.99
N GLN A 51 5.59 -31.24 3.01
CA GLN A 51 4.97 -32.44 3.56
C GLN A 51 3.66 -32.06 4.25
N ILE A 52 2.55 -32.43 3.64
CA ILE A 52 1.22 -32.34 4.24
C ILE A 52 1.21 -33.36 5.39
N LEU A 53 1.18 -32.87 6.63
CA LEU A 53 1.03 -33.72 7.80
C LEU A 53 -0.44 -34.16 7.86
N GLU A 54 -0.72 -35.36 7.37
CA GLU A 54 -2.05 -35.97 7.43
C GLU A 54 -2.37 -36.31 8.90
N LEU A 55 -3.14 -35.45 9.56
CA LEU A 55 -3.64 -35.71 10.92
C LEU A 55 -4.68 -36.84 10.86
N PRO A 56 -4.57 -37.89 11.70
CA PRO A 56 -5.53 -38.99 11.69
C PRO A 56 -6.93 -38.49 12.10
N LEU A 57 -7.95 -38.85 11.31
CA LEU A 57 -9.34 -38.59 11.66
C LEU A 57 -9.71 -39.32 12.96
N PRO A 58 -10.42 -38.67 13.90
CA PRO A 58 -10.90 -39.34 15.10
C PRO A 58 -11.96 -40.39 14.74
N ARG A 59 -11.74 -41.62 15.21
CA ARG A 59 -12.67 -42.74 15.07
C ARG A 59 -13.94 -42.44 15.86
N PRO A 60 -15.15 -42.61 15.31
CA PRO A 60 -16.38 -42.38 16.06
C PRO A 60 -16.56 -43.48 17.09
N GLU A 61 -16.47 -43.13 18.36
CA GLU A 61 -16.78 -44.04 19.47
C GLU A 61 -18.31 -44.13 19.60
N VAL A 62 -18.84 -45.29 19.23
CA VAL A 62 -20.25 -45.64 19.39
C VAL A 62 -20.51 -45.92 20.86
N VAL A 63 -21.00 -44.92 21.59
CA VAL A 63 -21.49 -45.11 22.96
C VAL A 63 -22.93 -45.61 22.90
N GLN A 64 -23.11 -46.88 23.20
CA GLN A 64 -24.43 -47.48 23.46
C GLN A 64 -24.98 -47.00 24.81
N PRO A 65 -26.29 -46.79 24.96
CA PRO A 65 -26.88 -46.31 26.21
C PRO A 65 -27.14 -47.49 27.16
N VAL A 66 -26.53 -47.47 28.35
CA VAL A 66 -26.92 -48.34 29.46
C VAL A 66 -27.69 -47.53 30.49
N LEU A 67 -28.97 -47.86 30.61
CA LEU A 67 -29.90 -47.40 31.65
C LEU A 67 -29.67 -48.17 32.96
N GLY A 68 -29.65 -47.47 34.09
CA GLY A 68 -29.70 -48.04 35.46
C GLY A 68 -29.61 -46.96 36.54
N PRO A 69 -30.23 -47.12 37.73
CA PRO A 69 -31.15 -46.11 38.26
C PRO A 69 -30.72 -45.32 39.52
N GLN A 70 -31.17 -44.05 39.54
CA GLN A 70 -31.82 -43.28 40.62
C GLN A 70 -31.27 -43.37 42.07
N ASN A 71 -30.77 -42.23 42.60
CA ASN A 71 -31.15 -41.66 43.91
C ASN A 71 -30.58 -40.23 44.08
N ALA A 72 -31.45 -39.26 44.39
CA ALA A 72 -31.18 -37.83 44.68
C ALA A 72 -31.07 -37.60 46.22
N PRO A 73 -30.90 -36.39 46.82
CA PRO A 73 -30.98 -35.02 46.26
C PRO A 73 -29.95 -34.01 46.92
N PRO A 74 -30.19 -32.68 47.06
CA PRO A 74 -29.29 -31.62 46.58
C PRO A 74 -28.52 -30.88 47.70
N VAL A 75 -27.33 -30.35 47.42
CA VAL A 75 -26.76 -29.32 48.30
C VAL A 75 -25.98 -28.29 47.50
N ALA A 76 -26.57 -27.09 47.40
CA ALA A 76 -25.88 -25.88 47.00
C ALA A 76 -24.80 -25.53 48.03
N HIS A 77 -23.54 -25.40 47.60
CA HIS A 77 -22.51 -24.66 48.32
C HIS A 77 -21.61 -23.96 47.30
N SER A 78 -21.91 -22.67 47.12
CA SER A 78 -20.95 -21.56 47.03
C SER A 78 -19.55 -21.86 46.48
N VAL A 79 -19.30 -21.36 45.26
CA VAL A 79 -17.97 -21.04 44.76
C VAL A 79 -17.30 -20.06 45.73
N PRO A 80 -16.10 -20.34 46.27
CA PRO A 80 -15.27 -19.30 46.84
C PRO A 80 -14.62 -18.53 45.71
N GLU A 81 -15.06 -17.29 45.55
CA GLU A 81 -14.33 -16.21 44.90
C GLU A 81 -12.99 -16.02 45.61
N THR A 82 -11.90 -16.30 44.91
CA THR A 82 -10.57 -15.76 45.22
C THR A 82 -9.94 -15.31 43.91
N ALA A 83 -10.10 -14.03 43.61
CA ALA A 83 -9.24 -13.32 42.68
C ALA A 83 -7.80 -13.27 43.21
N PRO A 84 -6.80 -13.34 42.33
CA PRO A 84 -5.56 -12.61 42.56
C PRO A 84 -5.47 -11.43 41.58
N ALA A 85 -5.45 -10.25 42.19
CA ALA A 85 -4.66 -9.09 41.85
C ALA A 85 -4.45 -8.78 40.36
N ALA A 86 -5.07 -7.66 39.96
CA ALA A 86 -4.65 -6.83 38.84
C ALA A 86 -3.13 -6.67 38.82
N GLU A 87 -2.47 -7.44 37.96
CA GLU A 87 -1.17 -7.09 37.44
C GLU A 87 -1.40 -5.96 36.46
N THR A 88 -0.82 -4.80 36.79
CA THR A 88 -0.87 -3.57 36.02
C THR A 88 -0.33 -3.84 34.61
N ALA A 89 -1.22 -4.26 33.71
CA ALA A 89 -0.97 -4.18 32.29
C ALA A 89 -0.89 -2.69 31.97
N THR A 90 0.35 -2.18 31.89
CA THR A 90 0.63 -0.87 31.31
C THR A 90 -0.02 -0.88 29.93
N LEU A 91 -1.17 -0.21 29.83
CA LEU A 91 -1.84 0.05 28.57
C LEU A 91 -0.78 0.64 27.63
N PRO A 92 -0.64 0.12 26.39
CA PRO A 92 0.13 0.79 25.36
C PRO A 92 -0.30 2.27 25.33
N PRO A 93 0.63 3.23 25.13
CA PRO A 93 0.28 4.64 25.09
C PRO A 93 -0.92 4.82 24.17
N ALA A 94 -1.99 5.42 24.71
CA ALA A 94 -3.28 5.54 24.04
C ALA A 94 -3.03 5.97 22.59
N ALA A 95 -3.33 5.08 21.65
CA ALA A 95 -3.18 5.36 20.23
C ALA A 95 -3.89 6.68 19.96
N GLN A 96 -3.19 7.66 19.38
CA GLN A 96 -3.85 8.92 19.07
C GLN A 96 -5.07 8.60 18.17
N PRO A 97 -6.20 9.30 18.34
CA PRO A 97 -7.38 8.97 17.56
C PRO A 97 -7.10 9.21 16.07
N MET A 98 -7.55 8.28 15.22
CA MET A 98 -7.45 8.43 13.77
C MET A 98 -8.30 9.61 13.29
N VAL A 99 -7.78 10.34 12.31
CA VAL A 99 -8.49 11.43 11.64
C VAL A 99 -9.53 10.84 10.70
N GLN A 100 -10.80 11.20 10.92
CA GLN A 100 -11.93 10.80 10.07
C GLN A 100 -12.09 11.74 8.88
N ALA A 101 -11.99 11.20 7.67
CA ALA A 101 -12.18 11.98 6.44
C ALA A 101 -13.67 12.25 6.19
N LYS A 102 -14.02 13.50 5.93
CA LYS A 102 -15.39 13.92 5.58
C LYS A 102 -15.62 14.08 4.08
N ARG A 103 -14.54 14.05 3.31
CA ARG A 103 -14.51 14.24 1.85
C ARG A 103 -13.48 13.26 1.29
N PHE A 104 -13.71 12.80 0.08
CA PHE A 104 -12.83 11.88 -0.62
C PHE A 104 -12.43 12.45 -1.97
N PHE A 105 -11.22 12.13 -2.43
CA PHE A 105 -10.58 12.86 -3.52
C PHE A 105 -10.08 11.98 -4.67
N SER A 106 -9.81 10.70 -4.40
CA SER A 106 -9.29 9.73 -5.38
C SER A 106 -10.07 9.71 -6.70
N ALA A 107 -11.40 9.67 -6.65
CA ALA A 107 -12.24 9.68 -7.85
C ALA A 107 -12.09 10.94 -8.70
N ALA A 108 -12.00 12.12 -8.07
CA ALA A 108 -11.81 13.38 -8.79
C ALA A 108 -10.41 13.47 -9.41
N ILE A 109 -9.39 12.94 -8.71
CA ILE A 109 -8.02 12.88 -9.23
C ILE A 109 -7.95 11.97 -10.48
N LEU A 110 -8.57 10.80 -10.41
CA LEU A 110 -8.61 9.85 -11.53
C LEU A 110 -9.45 10.34 -12.71
N ALA A 111 -10.47 11.17 -12.46
CA ALA A 111 -11.28 11.79 -13.49
C ALA A 111 -10.57 12.95 -14.22
N ASP A 112 -9.46 13.48 -13.68
CA ASP A 112 -8.67 14.52 -14.36
C ASP A 112 -8.11 13.97 -15.69
N PRO A 113 -8.24 14.70 -16.82
CA PRO A 113 -7.73 14.26 -18.12
C PRO A 113 -6.23 13.93 -18.15
N ARG A 114 -5.45 14.47 -17.20
CA ARG A 114 -4.01 14.19 -17.02
C ARG A 114 -3.77 12.80 -16.42
N SER A 115 -4.76 12.23 -15.74
CA SER A 115 -4.70 10.93 -15.07
C SER A 115 -5.21 9.78 -15.93
N ARG A 116 -5.52 9.99 -17.22
CA ARG A 116 -6.11 8.95 -18.11
C ARG A 116 -5.35 7.63 -18.10
N GLN A 117 -4.02 7.68 -18.22
CA GLN A 117 -3.20 6.48 -18.19
C GLN A 117 -3.26 5.76 -16.83
N ALA A 118 -3.34 6.51 -15.73
CA ALA A 118 -3.47 5.95 -14.39
C ALA A 118 -4.84 5.26 -14.21
N LEU A 119 -5.91 5.89 -14.69
CA LEU A 119 -7.25 5.31 -14.68
C LEU A 119 -7.34 4.05 -15.55
N GLU A 120 -6.74 4.08 -16.75
CA GLU A 120 -6.65 2.92 -17.63
C GLU A 120 -5.87 1.78 -16.95
N GLY A 121 -4.69 2.06 -16.41
CA GLY A 121 -3.89 1.09 -15.67
C GLY A 121 -4.66 0.48 -14.50
N LEU A 122 -5.31 1.31 -13.68
CA LEU A 122 -6.16 0.88 -12.57
C LEU A 122 -7.26 -0.08 -13.05
N SER A 123 -7.96 0.24 -14.15
CA SER A 123 -9.06 -0.59 -14.67
C SER A 123 -8.64 -2.01 -15.10
N GLN A 124 -7.35 -2.22 -15.38
CA GLN A 124 -6.82 -3.53 -15.78
C GLN A 124 -6.36 -4.38 -14.60
N LEU A 125 -6.32 -3.83 -13.38
CA LEU A 125 -5.91 -4.57 -12.20
C LEU A 125 -7.02 -5.51 -11.71
N ALA A 126 -6.64 -6.55 -10.98
CA ALA A 126 -7.61 -7.36 -10.24
C ALA A 126 -8.38 -6.48 -9.24
N ALA A 127 -9.62 -6.85 -8.90
CA ALA A 127 -10.49 -6.03 -8.04
C ALA A 127 -9.82 -5.64 -6.71
N ASP A 128 -9.16 -6.59 -6.06
CA ASP A 128 -8.44 -6.36 -4.80
C ASP A 128 -7.32 -5.33 -4.95
N GLU A 129 -6.58 -5.40 -6.06
CA GLU A 129 -5.52 -4.46 -6.36
C GLU A 129 -6.09 -3.07 -6.74
N GLN A 130 -7.24 -3.01 -7.40
CA GLN A 130 -7.94 -1.73 -7.62
C GLN A 130 -8.29 -1.06 -6.29
N ILE A 131 -8.75 -1.83 -5.30
CA ILE A 131 -9.04 -1.31 -3.96
C ILE A 131 -7.77 -0.75 -3.32
N VAL A 132 -6.66 -1.51 -3.35
CA VAL A 132 -5.37 -1.09 -2.79
C VAL A 132 -4.91 0.23 -3.43
N GLN A 133 -4.88 0.31 -4.76
CA GLN A 133 -4.42 1.51 -5.46
C GLN A 133 -5.31 2.72 -5.23
N LEU A 134 -6.64 2.53 -5.22
CA LEU A 134 -7.58 3.60 -4.94
C LEU A 134 -7.42 4.14 -3.51
N CYS A 135 -7.24 3.24 -2.53
CA CYS A 135 -7.02 3.62 -1.13
C CYS A 135 -5.65 4.27 -0.91
N ASN A 136 -4.60 3.84 -1.61
CA ASN A 136 -3.28 4.48 -1.56
C ASN A 136 -3.34 5.91 -2.11
N LEU A 137 -4.03 6.11 -3.24
CA LEU A 137 -4.24 7.44 -3.81
C LEU A 137 -5.02 8.35 -2.86
N GLU A 138 -6.08 7.84 -2.24
CA GLU A 138 -6.85 8.58 -1.24
C GLU A 138 -5.98 8.96 -0.04
N ALA A 139 -5.22 8.02 0.51
CA ALA A 139 -4.34 8.25 1.66
C ALA A 139 -3.32 9.36 1.41
N MET A 140 -2.67 9.36 0.24
CA MET A 140 -1.71 10.40 -0.14
C MET A 140 -2.35 11.79 -0.20
N GLU A 141 -3.52 11.91 -0.83
CA GLU A 141 -4.22 13.20 -0.94
C GLU A 141 -4.79 13.67 0.40
N GLN A 142 -5.29 12.74 1.23
CA GLN A 142 -5.75 13.01 2.59
C GLN A 142 -4.62 13.58 3.45
N VAL A 143 -3.43 12.98 3.40
CA VAL A 143 -2.25 13.48 4.12
C VAL A 143 -1.84 14.87 3.62
N HIS A 144 -1.77 15.07 2.31
CA HIS A 144 -1.41 16.36 1.72
C HIS A 144 -2.33 17.49 2.19
N ARG A 145 -3.65 17.24 2.24
CA ARG A 145 -4.64 18.22 2.69
C ARG A 145 -4.67 18.41 4.20
N TRP A 146 -4.34 17.38 4.97
CA TRP A 146 -4.28 17.46 6.42
C TRP A 146 -3.11 18.32 6.89
N ARG A 147 -1.95 18.20 6.23
CA ARG A 147 -0.80 19.08 6.45
C ARG A 147 -0.09 19.35 5.13
N VAL A 148 -0.18 20.59 4.67
CA VAL A 148 0.38 21.06 3.39
C VAL A 148 1.89 20.85 3.23
N ASP A 149 2.62 20.73 4.35
CA ASP A 149 4.06 20.44 4.34
C ASP A 149 4.39 19.04 3.84
N PHE A 150 3.45 18.10 3.96
CA PHE A 150 3.55 16.80 3.31
C PHE A 150 3.11 16.93 1.86
N THR A 151 4.01 16.55 0.97
CA THR A 151 3.77 16.34 -0.46
C THR A 151 4.03 14.87 -0.78
N PRO A 152 3.08 13.96 -0.50
CA PRO A 152 3.31 12.54 -0.72
C PRO A 152 3.44 12.23 -2.21
N ASP A 153 4.42 11.40 -2.57
CA ASP A 153 4.69 11.01 -3.96
C ASP A 153 4.66 9.49 -4.17
N LEU A 154 4.70 8.72 -3.07
CA LEU A 154 4.60 7.27 -3.08
C LEU A 154 3.98 6.78 -1.77
N LEU A 155 3.27 5.66 -1.84
CA LEU A 155 2.72 4.99 -0.66
C LEU A 155 2.81 3.47 -0.83
N VAL A 156 3.26 2.79 0.22
CA VAL A 156 3.35 1.34 0.33
C VAL A 156 2.43 0.90 1.47
N ALA A 157 1.34 0.21 1.14
CA ALA A 157 0.30 -0.14 2.11
C ALA A 157 0.74 -1.24 3.10
N TYR A 158 1.76 -2.01 2.73
CA TYR A 158 2.25 -3.19 3.43
C TYR A 158 3.73 -3.06 3.83
N ALA A 159 4.17 -1.86 4.22
CA ALA A 159 5.58 -1.58 4.47
C ALA A 159 6.15 -2.35 5.67
N THR A 160 5.44 -2.34 6.80
CA THR A 160 5.88 -2.98 8.06
C THR A 160 4.92 -4.07 8.55
N SER A 161 3.74 -4.19 7.96
CA SER A 161 2.78 -5.26 8.21
C SER A 161 1.90 -5.49 6.99
N ASP A 162 1.36 -6.69 6.83
CA ASP A 162 0.40 -6.98 5.76
C ASP A 162 -0.87 -6.13 5.87
N ILE A 163 -1.54 -5.92 4.73
CA ILE A 163 -2.88 -5.36 4.70
C ILE A 163 -3.92 -6.41 5.06
N VAL A 164 -5.04 -5.98 5.63
CA VAL A 164 -6.23 -6.82 5.80
C VAL A 164 -7.30 -6.35 4.82
N LEU A 165 -7.63 -7.20 3.84
CA LEU A 165 -8.69 -6.96 2.88
C LEU A 165 -9.91 -7.83 3.18
N ALA A 166 -11.05 -7.20 3.45
CA ALA A 166 -12.31 -7.86 3.75
C ALA A 166 -13.42 -7.32 2.81
N GLY A 167 -13.55 -7.96 1.65
CA GLY A 167 -14.42 -7.49 0.57
C GLY A 167 -13.96 -6.14 0.04
N ARG A 168 -14.74 -5.08 0.29
CA ARG A 168 -14.44 -3.70 -0.15
C ARG A 168 -13.74 -2.84 0.90
N ASN A 169 -13.35 -3.43 2.02
CA ASN A 169 -12.72 -2.73 3.14
C ASN A 169 -11.26 -3.16 3.23
N LEU A 170 -10.37 -2.17 3.24
CA LEU A 170 -8.95 -2.36 3.40
C LEU A 170 -8.50 -1.69 4.69
N ARG A 171 -7.73 -2.43 5.50
CA ARG A 171 -7.02 -1.92 6.66
C ARG A 171 -5.52 -2.07 6.43
N ALA A 172 -4.80 -0.96 6.58
CA ALA A 172 -3.34 -0.92 6.51
C ALA A 172 -2.80 -0.36 7.82
N ASP A 173 -2.21 -1.22 8.65
CA ASP A 173 -1.68 -0.86 9.97
C ASP A 173 -0.18 -0.60 10.01
N GLY A 174 0.52 -1.00 8.95
CA GLY A 174 1.94 -0.84 8.75
C GLY A 174 2.27 -0.20 7.41
N ALA A 175 1.45 0.76 6.97
CA ALA A 175 1.72 1.47 5.72
C ALA A 175 2.77 2.57 5.93
N ALA A 176 3.40 2.97 4.82
CA ALA A 176 4.31 4.09 4.78
C ALA A 176 4.03 4.96 3.56
N PHE A 177 4.17 6.28 3.69
CA PHE A 177 4.19 7.19 2.55
C PHE A 177 5.52 7.93 2.50
N ARG A 178 5.99 8.21 1.28
CA ARG A 178 7.16 9.05 1.06
C ARG A 178 6.71 10.47 0.80
N SER A 179 7.42 11.42 1.39
CA SER A 179 7.27 12.84 1.11
C SER A 179 8.63 13.52 1.14
N LYS A 180 8.97 14.24 0.06
CA LYS A 180 10.26 14.97 -0.07
C LYS A 180 11.47 14.07 0.21
N GLY A 181 11.43 12.82 -0.28
CA GLY A 181 12.50 11.83 -0.11
C GLY A 181 12.58 11.17 1.27
N ARG A 182 11.66 11.48 2.19
CA ARG A 182 11.61 10.90 3.54
C ARG A 182 10.38 10.01 3.69
N TRP A 183 10.51 8.90 4.42
CA TRP A 183 9.42 7.96 4.65
C TRP A 183 8.77 8.19 6.01
N PHE A 184 7.45 8.11 6.07
CA PHE A 184 6.67 8.30 7.30
C PHE A 184 5.68 7.16 7.46
N ASN A 185 5.51 6.71 8.69
CA ASN A 185 4.49 5.73 9.03
C ASN A 185 3.10 6.32 8.82
N ILE A 186 2.18 5.50 8.32
CA ILE A 186 0.76 5.82 8.28
C ILE A 186 -0.06 4.57 8.57
N LYS A 187 -1.14 4.75 9.32
CA LYS A 187 -2.21 3.76 9.46
C LYS A 187 -3.44 4.29 8.77
N PHE A 188 -4.18 3.46 8.06
CA PHE A 188 -5.47 3.85 7.51
C PHE A 188 -6.47 2.71 7.41
N GLY A 189 -7.73 3.09 7.47
CA GLY A 189 -8.88 2.27 7.10
C GLY A 189 -9.58 2.91 5.90
N CYS A 190 -9.92 2.10 4.91
CA CYS A 190 -10.50 2.56 3.66
C CYS A 190 -11.63 1.61 3.24
N ALA A 191 -12.81 2.16 2.95
CA ALA A 191 -13.89 1.41 2.32
C ALA A 191 -14.19 2.02 0.96
N VAL A 192 -14.26 1.19 -0.08
CA VAL A 192 -14.59 1.65 -1.44
C VAL A 192 -16.06 1.43 -1.76
N ALA A 193 -16.61 2.18 -2.72
CA ALA A 193 -17.96 2.03 -3.23
C ALA A 193 -18.15 0.66 -3.93
N PRO A 194 -19.40 0.18 -4.09
CA PRO A 194 -19.68 -1.12 -4.70
C PRO A 194 -19.11 -1.33 -6.11
N ASP A 195 -18.92 -0.25 -6.87
CA ASP A 195 -18.37 -0.28 -8.23
C ASP A 195 -16.83 -0.16 -8.27
N ILE A 196 -16.17 -0.02 -7.11
CA ILE A 196 -14.71 0.14 -6.94
C ILE A 196 -14.19 1.40 -7.66
N LYS A 197 -15.03 2.42 -7.87
CA LYS A 197 -14.63 3.68 -8.55
C LYS A 197 -14.35 4.85 -7.63
N SER A 198 -14.76 4.76 -6.36
CA SER A 198 -14.58 5.83 -5.40
C SER A 198 -14.46 5.30 -3.97
N VAL A 199 -13.83 6.08 -3.10
CA VAL A 199 -13.84 5.82 -1.66
C VAL A 199 -15.17 6.27 -1.04
N ALA A 200 -15.66 5.50 -0.08
CA ALA A 200 -16.91 5.70 0.66
C ALA A 200 -16.70 6.00 2.15
N ALA A 201 -15.60 5.52 2.73
CA ALA A 201 -15.16 5.88 4.08
C ALA A 201 -13.64 5.85 4.15
N PHE A 202 -13.05 6.76 4.91
CA PHE A 202 -11.61 6.81 5.08
C PHE A 202 -11.23 7.40 6.44
N GLU A 203 -10.28 6.76 7.11
CA GLU A 203 -9.67 7.24 8.35
C GLU A 203 -8.17 7.01 8.29
N PHE A 204 -7.38 7.90 8.88
CA PHE A 204 -5.93 7.72 8.89
C PHE A 204 -5.25 8.33 10.12
N GLN A 205 -4.03 7.89 10.37
CA GLN A 205 -3.13 8.45 11.36
C GLN A 205 -1.72 8.44 10.78
N VAL A 206 -1.11 9.62 10.71
CA VAL A 206 0.32 9.77 10.39
C VAL A 206 1.13 9.56 11.66
N GLY A 207 2.15 8.71 11.58
CA GLY A 207 3.12 8.44 12.64
C GLY A 207 4.46 9.11 12.37
N ASP A 208 5.50 8.59 13.03
CA ASP A 208 6.85 9.12 12.94
C ASP A 208 7.51 8.79 11.60
N GLU A 209 8.57 9.54 11.29
CA GLU A 209 9.48 9.23 10.18
C GLU A 209 10.14 7.86 10.40
N ILE A 210 10.28 7.09 9.32
CA ILE A 210 10.99 5.82 9.28
C ILE A 210 12.48 6.11 9.02
N PRO A 211 13.40 5.73 9.93
CA PRO A 211 14.83 5.92 9.72
C PRO A 211 15.32 5.24 8.44
N GLU A 212 16.26 5.87 7.74
CA GLU A 212 16.83 5.34 6.48
C GLU A 212 17.45 3.95 6.64
N SER A 213 18.00 3.64 7.83
CA SER A 213 18.51 2.32 8.17
C SER A 213 17.45 1.20 8.13
N GLU A 214 16.17 1.55 8.19
CA GLU A 214 15.05 0.60 8.17
C GLU A 214 14.40 0.49 6.79
N TRP A 215 14.82 1.29 5.81
CA TRP A 215 14.14 1.36 4.51
C TRP A 215 14.24 0.05 3.72
N GLU A 216 15.44 -0.52 3.61
CA GLU A 216 15.65 -1.77 2.87
C GLU A 216 14.85 -2.93 3.48
N ALA A 217 14.82 -3.02 4.81
CA ALA A 217 14.07 -4.06 5.52
C ALA A 217 12.56 -3.98 5.28
N ASN A 218 12.05 -2.79 4.96
CA ASN A 218 10.64 -2.49 4.72
C ASN A 218 10.33 -2.25 3.23
N PHE A 219 11.26 -2.60 2.32
CA PHE A 219 11.16 -2.40 0.87
C PHE A 219 10.86 -0.95 0.44
N LEU A 220 11.33 0.02 1.23
CA LEU A 220 11.15 1.44 0.97
C LEU A 220 12.35 1.97 0.17
N SER A 221 12.10 2.50 -1.03
CA SER A 221 13.17 3.05 -1.86
C SER A 221 13.36 4.55 -1.63
N ALA A 222 14.61 5.02 -1.67
CA ALA A 222 14.96 6.43 -1.62
C ALA A 222 14.34 7.26 -2.77
N GLY A 223 13.94 6.59 -3.86
CA GLY A 223 13.51 7.21 -5.10
C GLY A 223 14.70 7.72 -5.93
N ALA A 224 14.47 7.98 -7.21
CA ALA A 224 15.46 8.68 -8.03
C ALA A 224 15.53 10.14 -7.56
N ALA A 225 16.72 10.63 -7.21
CA ALA A 225 16.92 12.05 -6.99
C ALA A 225 16.53 12.78 -8.29
N ALA A 226 15.60 13.73 -8.20
CA ALA A 226 15.32 14.64 -9.30
C ALA A 226 16.58 15.49 -9.52
N HIS A 227 17.35 15.16 -10.55
CA HIS A 227 18.49 15.93 -11.04
C HIS A 227 18.04 17.13 -11.88
#